data_AF-A0A376ENH8-F1
#
_entry.id   AF-A0A376ENH8-F1
#
_cell.length_a   1.000
_cell.length_b   1.000
_cell.length_c   1.000
_cell.angle_alpha   90.00
_cell.angle_beta   90.00
_cell.angle_gamma   90.00
#
_symmetry.space_group_name_H-M   'P 1'
#
loop_
_entity.id
_entity.type
_entity.pdbx_description
1 polymer ?
#
loop_
_entity_poly.entity_id
_entity_poly.type
_entity_poly.pdbx_seq_one_letter_code
_entity_poly.pdbx_strand_id
1 'polypeptide(L)'
;MESQAQVEVANMEKNLNLLAVVPSIAPMLGLLGTVIGMIIAFFNLSHATGSFSPKTLSEGIYTALGQTAVGLAVAIPANFFYNILLTRIDRFVLKAQNMSGEFLDLINKPL
;
A
#
# COMPACT_ATOMS: atom_id res chain seq x y z
N MET A 1 19.07 21.88 -17.20
CA MET A 1 19.03 20.40 -17.19
C MET A 1 18.53 19.87 -15.85
N GLU A 2 18.99 20.36 -14.70
CA GLU A 2 18.49 19.95 -13.38
C GLU A 2 16.97 20.14 -13.20
N SER A 3 16.41 21.27 -13.64
CA SER A 3 14.96 21.52 -13.57
C SER A 3 14.14 20.52 -14.42
N GLN A 4 14.65 20.05 -15.56
CA GLN A 4 13.96 19.06 -16.38
C GLN A 4 14.05 17.65 -15.77
N ALA A 5 15.20 17.29 -15.18
CA ALA A 5 15.35 16.03 -14.46
C ALA A 5 14.40 15.95 -13.25
N GLN A 6 14.22 17.04 -12.51
CA GLN A 6 13.27 17.09 -11.39
C GLN A 6 11.81 16.95 -11.84
N VAL A 7 11.43 17.54 -12.97
CA VAL A 7 10.08 17.41 -13.53
C VAL A 7 9.79 15.97 -13.96
N GLU A 8 10.77 15.30 -14.57
CA GLU A 8 10.62 13.89 -14.98
C GLU A 8 10.43 12.96 -13.77
N VAL A 9 11.22 13.16 -12.71
CA VAL A 9 11.08 12.41 -11.46
C VAL A 9 9.72 12.63 -10.82
N ALA A 10 9.26 13.89 -10.75
CA ALA A 10 7.95 14.20 -10.21
C ALA A 10 6.80 13.51 -10.97
N ASN A 11 6.91 13.37 -12.30
CA ASN A 11 5.93 12.64 -13.10
C ASN A 11 5.97 11.13 -12.82
N MET A 12 7.14 10.54 -12.59
CA MET A 12 7.28 9.13 -12.21
C MET A 12 6.73 8.87 -10.80
N GLU A 13 6.97 9.78 -9.85
CA GLU A 13 6.48 9.70 -8.46
C GLU A 13 4.95 9.88 -8.37
N LYS A 14 4.35 10.71 -9.23
CA LYS A 14 2.90 10.95 -9.24
C LYS A 14 2.08 9.66 -9.33
N ASN A 15 2.49 8.73 -10.18
CA ASN A 15 1.80 7.45 -10.35
C ASN A 15 2.09 6.46 -9.22
N LEU A 16 3.22 6.62 -8.52
CA LEU A 16 3.55 5.82 -7.34
C LEU A 16 2.80 6.25 -6.08
N ASN A 17 2.35 7.50 -6.03
CA ASN A 17 1.73 8.04 -4.82
C ASN A 17 0.47 7.27 -4.41
N LEU A 18 -0.34 6.80 -5.37
CA LEU A 18 -1.47 5.91 -5.08
C LEU A 18 -1.00 4.54 -4.54
N LEU A 19 0.06 3.99 -5.13
CA LEU A 19 0.63 2.71 -4.72
C LEU A 19 1.33 2.78 -3.35
N ALA A 20 1.78 3.97 -2.94
CA ALA A 20 2.34 4.23 -1.61
C ALA A 20 1.27 4.16 -0.51
N VAL A 21 0.04 4.57 -0.83
CA VAL A 21 -1.05 4.72 0.13
C VAL A 21 -1.86 3.42 0.29
N VAL A 22 -2.05 2.67 -0.79
CA VAL A 22 -2.84 1.41 -0.81
C VAL A 22 -2.40 0.40 0.28
N PRO A 23 -1.11 0.13 0.49
CA PRO A 23 -0.67 -0.83 1.52
C PRO A 23 -1.00 -0.41 2.94
N SER A 24 -1.14 0.90 3.19
CA SER A 24 -1.51 1.45 4.50
C SER A 24 -3.03 1.38 4.71
N ILE A 25 -3.82 1.71 3.68
CA ILE A 25 -5.28 1.77 3.79
C ILE A 25 -5.92 0.37 3.74
N ALA A 26 -5.41 -0.55 2.92
CA ALA A 26 -6.03 -1.88 2.72
C ALA A 26 -6.18 -2.71 4.03
N PRO A 27 -5.17 -2.79 4.92
CA PRO A 27 -5.33 -3.46 6.22
C PRO A 27 -6.35 -2.77 7.12
N MET A 28 -6.38 -1.44 7.11
CA MET A 28 -7.33 -0.65 7.89
C MET A 28 -8.77 -0.91 7.43
N LEU A 29 -9.00 -1.07 6.12
CA LEU A 29 -10.29 -1.48 5.58
C LEU A 29 -10.67 -2.91 5.97
N GLY A 30 -9.71 -3.85 5.99
CA GLY A 30 -9.95 -5.21 6.48
C GLY A 30 -10.35 -5.25 7.96
N LEU A 31 -9.69 -4.44 8.79
CA LEU A 31 -10.03 -4.25 10.20
C LEU A 31 -11.39 -3.55 10.38
N LEU A 32 -11.74 -2.58 9.54
CA LEU A 32 -13.09 -2.00 9.56
C LEU A 32 -14.14 -3.08 9.25
N GLY A 33 -13.85 -3.98 8.30
CA GLY A 33 -14.65 -5.14 8.00
C GLY A 33 -14.91 -6.01 9.23
N THR A 34 -13.86 -6.40 9.97
CA THR A 34 -14.05 -7.20 11.19
C THR A 34 -14.95 -6.54 12.20
N VAL A 35 -14.77 -5.23 12.42
CA VAL A 35 -15.60 -4.46 13.36
C VAL A 35 -17.07 -4.51 12.95
N ILE A 36 -17.36 -4.28 11.66
CA ILE A 36 -18.73 -4.37 11.13
C ILE A 36 -19.29 -5.79 11.27
N GLY A 37 -18.51 -6.82 10.91
CA GLY A 37 -18.93 -8.22 11.00
C GLY A 37 -19.26 -8.63 12.44
N MET A 38 -18.46 -8.19 13.41
CA MET A 38 -18.70 -8.44 14.83
C MET A 38 -19.95 -7.69 15.33
N ILE A 39 -20.16 -6.44 14.91
CA ILE A 39 -21.38 -5.68 15.25
C ILE A 39 -22.62 -6.44 14.77
N ILE A 40 -22.62 -6.93 13.53
CA ILE A 40 -23.74 -7.70 12.97
C ILE A 40 -23.94 -9.02 13.72
N ALA A 41 -22.86 -9.74 14.04
CA ALA A 41 -22.92 -10.99 14.79
C ALA A 41 -23.55 -10.80 16.18
N PHE A 42 -23.16 -9.75 16.90
CA PHE A 42 -23.74 -9.42 18.21
C PHE A 42 -25.15 -8.85 18.11
N PHE A 43 -25.47 -8.11 17.05
CA PHE A 43 -26.84 -7.65 16.80
C PHE A 43 -27.79 -8.82 16.58
N ASN A 44 -27.41 -9.79 15.75
CA ASN A 44 -28.21 -10.99 15.51
C ASN A 44 -28.36 -11.83 16.80
N LEU A 45 -27.31 -11.88 17.61
CA LEU A 45 -27.34 -12.52 18.92
C LEU A 45 -28.35 -11.86 19.86
N SER A 46 -28.36 -10.53 19.97
CA SER A 46 -29.27 -9.83 20.89
C SER A 46 -30.74 -9.90 20.48
N HIS A 47 -31.03 -10.12 19.19
CA HIS A 47 -32.39 -10.24 18.66
C HIS A 47 -32.88 -11.68 18.55
N ALA A 48 -32.03 -12.68 18.82
CA ALA A 48 -32.43 -14.08 18.79
C ALA A 48 -33.34 -14.41 19.99
N THR A 49 -34.59 -14.80 19.71
CA THR A 49 -35.53 -15.28 20.72
C THR A 49 -35.35 -16.78 20.95
N GLY A 50 -34.57 -17.17 21.96
CA GLY A 50 -34.40 -18.58 22.35
C GLY A 50 -33.00 -18.96 22.83
N SER A 51 -32.70 -20.26 22.83
CA SER A 51 -31.39 -20.81 23.19
C SER A 51 -30.32 -20.34 22.21
N PHE A 52 -29.31 -19.67 22.74
CA PHE A 52 -28.10 -19.29 22.02
C PHE A 52 -27.37 -20.53 21.51
N SER A 53 -27.10 -20.58 20.19
CA SER A 53 -26.20 -21.57 19.61
C SER A 53 -24.80 -20.96 19.42
N PRO A 54 -23.77 -21.49 20.10
CA PRO A 54 -22.37 -21.07 19.91
C PRO A 54 -21.93 -21.11 18.44
N LYS A 55 -22.52 -21.99 17.63
CA LYS A 55 -22.23 -22.15 16.20
C LYS A 55 -22.46 -20.86 15.41
N THR A 56 -23.56 -20.14 15.66
CA THR A 56 -23.91 -18.90 14.96
C THR A 56 -22.90 -17.79 15.25
N LEU A 57 -22.43 -17.69 16.50
CA LEU A 57 -21.42 -16.71 16.87
C LEU A 57 -20.06 -17.04 16.23
N SER A 58 -19.67 -18.32 16.23
CA SER A 58 -18.43 -18.77 15.61
C SER A 58 -18.40 -18.50 14.10
N GLU A 59 -19.52 -18.66 13.39
CA GLU A 59 -19.64 -18.32 11.96
C GLU A 59 -19.47 -16.81 11.71
N GLY A 60 -20.04 -15.96 12.57
CA GLY A 60 -19.86 -14.51 12.49
C GLY A 60 -18.39 -14.09 12.71
N ILE A 61 -17.73 -14.67 13.71
CA ILE A 61 -16.31 -14.41 14.00
C ILE A 61 -15.42 -14.89 12.84
N TYR A 62 -15.68 -16.08 12.30
CA TYR A 62 -14.94 -16.62 11.15
C TYR A 62 -15.02 -15.67 9.95
N THR A 63 -16.22 -15.18 9.64
CA THR A 63 -16.46 -14.26 8.53
C THR A 63 -15.73 -12.94 8.74
N ALA A 64 -15.80 -12.38 9.96
CA ALA A 64 -15.07 -11.17 10.32
C ALA A 64 -13.56 -11.35 10.10
N LEU A 65 -12.96 -12.41 10.65
CA LEU A 65 -11.53 -12.69 10.49
C LEU A 65 -11.10 -12.83 9.02
N GLY A 66 -11.97 -13.39 8.17
CA GLY A 66 -11.75 -13.47 6.73
C GLY A 66 -11.53 -12.10 6.07
N GLN A 67 -12.22 -11.05 6.53
CA GLN A 67 -12.08 -9.70 5.96
C GLN A 67 -10.70 -9.08 6.24
N THR A 68 -10.13 -9.34 7.43
CA THR A 68 -8.74 -8.95 7.73
C THR A 68 -7.75 -9.68 6.82
N ALA A 69 -7.95 -10.98 6.62
CA ALA A 69 -7.08 -11.77 5.75
C ALA A 69 -7.07 -11.22 4.32
N VAL A 70 -8.23 -10.81 3.79
CA VAL A 70 -8.34 -10.16 2.48
C VAL A 70 -7.61 -8.81 2.45
N GLY A 71 -7.78 -7.96 3.48
CA GLY A 71 -7.08 -6.68 3.56
C GLY A 71 -5.55 -6.83 3.55
N LEU A 72 -5.03 -7.82 4.29
CA LEU A 72 -3.61 -8.15 4.30
C LEU A 72 -3.13 -8.77 2.98
N ALA A 73 -3.94 -9.63 2.36
CA ALA A 73 -3.62 -10.25 1.08
C ALA A 73 -3.46 -9.21 -0.06
N VAL A 74 -4.13 -8.06 0.02
CA VAL A 74 -3.95 -6.94 -0.91
C VAL A 74 -2.76 -6.05 -0.51
N ALA A 75 -2.61 -5.78 0.78
CA ALA A 75 -1.58 -4.86 1.29
C ALA A 75 -0.15 -5.38 1.06
N ILE A 76 0.09 -6.67 1.29
CA ILE A 76 1.43 -7.26 1.21
C ILE A 76 2.00 -7.16 -0.23
N PRO A 77 1.29 -7.62 -1.29
CA PRO A 77 1.78 -7.45 -2.66
C PRO A 77 1.91 -5.97 -3.05
N ALA A 78 0.95 -5.13 -2.68
CA ALA A 78 1.00 -3.70 -2.99
C ALA A 78 2.26 -3.04 -2.41
N ASN A 79 2.60 -3.35 -1.16
CA ASN A 79 3.81 -2.83 -0.53
C ASN A 79 5.07 -3.32 -1.24
N PHE A 80 5.11 -4.60 -1.61
CA PHE A 80 6.25 -5.19 -2.31
C PHE A 80 6.49 -4.51 -3.66
N PHE A 81 5.44 -4.32 -4.47
CA PHE A 81 5.54 -3.63 -5.76
C PHE A 81 5.95 -2.16 -5.59
N TYR A 82 5.36 -1.44 -4.63
CA TYR A 82 5.74 -0.06 -4.33
C TYR A 82 7.24 0.08 -4.05
N ASN A 83 7.80 -0.78 -3.19
CA ASN A 83 9.22 -0.75 -2.86
C ASN A 83 10.12 -1.04 -4.08
N ILE A 84 9.73 -1.96 -4.96
CA ILE A 84 10.49 -2.26 -6.19
C ILE A 84 10.52 -1.04 -7.11
N LEU A 85 9.37 -0.40 -7.34
CA LEU A 85 9.27 0.73 -8.25
C LEU A 85 10.01 1.94 -7.69
N LEU A 86 9.88 2.21 -6.39
CA LEU A 86 10.62 3.28 -5.71
C LEU A 86 12.14 3.10 -5.88
N THR A 87 12.66 1.90 -5.61
CA THR A 87 14.08 1.58 -5.80
C THR A 87 14.54 1.72 -7.26
N ARG A 88 13.64 1.56 -8.24
CA ARG A 88 13.96 1.79 -9.66
C ARG A 88 14.07 3.28 -9.99
N ILE A 89 13.20 4.11 -9.43
CA ILE A 89 13.26 5.56 -9.59
C ILE A 89 14.53 6.10 -8.96
N ASP A 90 14.85 5.71 -7.72
CA ASP A 90 16.06 6.19 -7.04
C ASP A 90 17.32 5.87 -7.87
N ARG A 91 17.39 4.68 -8.45
CA ARG A 91 18.49 4.29 -9.35
C ARG A 91 18.52 5.08 -10.65
N PHE A 92 17.37 5.46 -11.19
CA PHE A 92 17.29 6.31 -12.37
C PHE A 92 17.78 7.74 -12.06
N VAL A 93 17.38 8.29 -10.92
CA VAL A 93 17.82 9.60 -10.44
C VAL A 93 19.34 9.63 -10.26
N LEU A 94 19.90 8.63 -9.58
CA LEU A 94 21.35 8.54 -9.38
C LEU A 94 22.12 8.44 -10.70
N LYS A 95 21.61 7.68 -11.68
CA LYS A 95 22.23 7.60 -13.02
C LYS A 95 22.18 8.95 -13.75
N ALA A 96 21.06 9.66 -13.67
CA ALA A 96 20.91 10.97 -14.30
C ALA A 96 21.86 12.01 -13.68
N GLN A 97 22.02 11.99 -12.35
CA GLN A 97 22.98 12.85 -11.64
C GLN A 97 24.42 12.54 -12.02
N ASN A 98 24.82 11.27 -12.01
CA ASN A 98 26.18 10.87 -12.38
C ASN A 98 26.53 11.28 -13.81
N MET A 99 25.61 11.09 -14.76
CA MET A 99 25.83 11.48 -16.16
C MET A 99 25.95 13.00 -16.34
N SER A 100 25.19 13.78 -15.56
CA SER A 100 25.36 15.24 -15.53
C SER A 100 26.70 15.66 -14.92
N GLY A 101 27.16 14.95 -13.89
CA GLY A 101 28.46 15.19 -13.26
C GLY A 101 29.63 14.89 -14.22
N GLU A 102 29.63 13.72 -14.85
CA GLU A 102 30.66 13.34 -15.84
C GLU A 102 30.70 14.30 -17.03
N PHE A 103 29.53 14.79 -17.49
CA PHE A 103 29.47 15.77 -18.58
C PHE A 103 30.10 17.11 -18.19
N LEU A 104 29.86 17.58 -16.96
CA LEU A 104 30.48 18.81 -16.44
C LEU A 104 32.00 18.63 -16.29
N ASP A 105 32.45 17.48 -15.80
CA ASP A 105 33.88 17.17 -15.67
C ASP A 105 34.59 17.10 -17.03
N LEU A 106 33.92 16.57 -18.07
CA LEU A 106 34.43 16.56 -19.44
C LEU A 106 34.59 17.97 -20.02
N ILE A 107 33.67 18.88 -19.72
CA ILE A 107 33.75 20.28 -20.18
C ILE A 107 34.79 21.08 -19.39
N ASN A 108 34.95 20.79 -18.10
CA ASN A 108 35.81 21.58 -17.21
C ASN A 108 37.26 21.07 -17.15
N LYS A 109 37.58 20.00 -17.90
CA LYS A 109 38.94 19.47 -18.00
C LYS A 109 39.81 20.45 -18.80
N PRO A 110 40.87 21.05 -18.20
CA PRO A 110 41.78 21.89 -18.97
C PRO A 110 42.50 21.03 -20.01
N LEU A 111 42.64 21.59 -21.22
CA LEU A 111 43.39 21.00 -22.36
C LEU A 111 44.80 20.58 -21.95
#